data_AF-A0A358DKV4-F1
#
_entry.id   AF-A0A358DKV4-F1
#
_cell.length_a   1.000
_cell.length_b   1.000
_cell.length_c   1.000
_cell.angle_alpha   90.00
_cell.angle_beta   90.00
_cell.angle_gamma   90.00
#
_symmetry.space_group_name_H-M   'P 1'
#
loop_
_entity.id
_entity.type
_entity.pdbx_description
1 polymer ?
#
loop_
_entity_poly.entity_id
_entity_poly.type
_entity_poly.pdbx_seq_one_letter_code
_entity_poly.pdbx_strand_id
1 'polypeptide(L)'
;RVFAGLPILSVEPPERTTPLWSPLVLWGISILFIALGMLLAAGSYPAAYSRAQEGRREGVAGSEGRLGTLLERLVKGTPGANRLFFYKDLLVFVRDPALWSQLLVLVGMILVTGWGFRAAAERSNLTELARYLPYAQAVLYSLGIWAGTLLTSAIAARMVYPQVSLEGEGFWLVRTSPITMQTYLRAKLVQTMLPTVVLGAGLAAGISYTLNFDYGLAGLAVTVGALNAFVACCLGVGIGASLPEFNYVNISRLFQGPGGILFISLSMGFATLITMTSGGYVAVITRGTADPLRAGFFLLLLPGVIGLLGAALALRIGVRRLETLVR
;
A
#
# COMPACT_ATOMS: atom_id res chain seq x y z
N ARG A 1 -8.17 10.35 -49.91
CA ARG A 1 -7.99 11.82 -50.00
C ARG A 1 -8.95 12.59 -49.07
N VAL A 2 -9.19 12.11 -47.84
CA VAL A 2 -10.08 12.78 -46.86
C VAL A 2 -9.35 13.10 -45.53
N PHE A 3 -8.10 12.67 -45.36
CA PHE A 3 -7.30 12.88 -44.15
C PHE A 3 -6.16 13.90 -44.30
N ALA A 4 -6.18 14.75 -45.33
CA ALA A 4 -5.06 15.63 -45.67
C ALA A 4 -5.17 17.06 -45.10
N GLY A 5 -6.09 17.33 -44.16
CA GLY A 5 -6.42 18.70 -43.73
C GLY A 5 -6.49 18.94 -42.22
N LEU A 6 -5.97 18.05 -41.38
CA LEU A 6 -5.92 18.28 -39.93
C LEU A 6 -4.55 18.88 -39.54
N PRO A 7 -4.48 20.12 -39.03
CA PRO A 7 -3.24 20.80 -38.64
C PRO A 7 -2.60 20.22 -37.36
N ILE A 8 -2.95 18.99 -36.98
CA ILE A 8 -2.54 18.33 -35.73
C ILE A 8 -1.23 17.54 -35.92
N LEU A 9 -0.85 17.22 -37.17
CA LEU A 9 0.35 16.41 -37.45
C LEU A 9 1.61 17.23 -37.76
N SER A 10 1.56 18.56 -37.73
CA SER A 10 2.73 19.43 -37.89
C SER A 10 3.27 19.97 -36.56
N VAL A 11 3.08 19.24 -35.46
CA VAL A 11 3.85 19.50 -34.24
C VAL A 11 5.24 18.93 -34.49
N GLU A 12 6.15 19.79 -34.93
CA GLU A 12 7.59 19.49 -34.89
C GLU A 12 7.90 18.92 -33.51
N PRO A 13 8.59 17.75 -33.41
CA PRO A 13 9.00 17.25 -32.12
C PRO A 13 9.85 18.35 -31.49
N PRO A 14 9.56 18.82 -30.27
CA PRO A 14 10.43 19.80 -29.65
C PRO A 14 11.81 19.17 -29.59
N GLU A 15 12.78 19.74 -30.33
CA GLU A 15 14.20 19.43 -30.23
C GLU A 15 14.67 19.87 -28.83
N ARG A 16 14.23 19.15 -27.81
CA ARG A 16 14.92 19.10 -26.54
C ARG A 16 16.08 18.17 -26.76
N THR A 17 17.19 18.75 -27.22
CA THR A 17 18.51 18.26 -26.83
C THR A 17 18.55 18.31 -25.30
N THR A 18 18.05 17.27 -24.62
CA THR A 18 18.28 17.11 -23.19
C THR A 18 19.79 17.07 -23.07
N PRO A 19 20.41 18.10 -22.50
CA PRO A 19 21.84 18.21 -22.61
C PRO A 19 22.46 17.04 -21.86
N LEU A 20 23.52 16.44 -22.40
CA LEU A 20 24.16 15.23 -21.85
C LEU A 20 24.57 15.39 -20.37
N TRP A 21 24.70 16.62 -19.88
CA TRP A 21 24.95 16.88 -18.46
C TRP A 21 23.76 16.51 -17.56
N SER A 22 22.52 16.49 -18.04
CA SER A 22 21.34 16.14 -17.23
C SER A 22 21.34 14.70 -16.70
N PRO A 23 21.59 13.65 -17.52
CA PRO A 23 21.79 12.31 -16.96
C PRO A 23 23.08 12.25 -16.12
N LEU A 24 24.18 12.86 -16.55
CA LEU A 24 25.44 12.84 -15.80
C LEU A 24 25.32 13.41 -14.38
N VAL A 25 24.51 14.46 -14.19
CA VAL A 25 24.19 15.02 -12.88
C VAL A 25 23.39 14.02 -12.04
N LEU A 26 22.41 13.32 -12.61
CA LEU A 26 21.65 12.28 -11.90
C LEU A 26 22.54 11.09 -11.50
N TRP A 27 23.45 10.66 -12.37
CA TRP A 27 24.45 9.64 -12.06
C TRP A 27 25.40 10.10 -10.96
N GLY A 28 25.90 11.34 -11.03
CA GLY A 28 26.75 11.93 -10.01
C GLY A 28 26.09 12.01 -8.64
N ILE A 29 24.84 12.46 -8.58
CA ILE A 29 24.03 12.49 -7.34
C ILE A 29 23.81 11.07 -6.80
N SER A 30 23.54 10.09 -7.66
CA SER A 30 23.36 8.70 -7.25
C SER A 30 24.63 8.10 -6.65
N ILE A 31 25.79 8.32 -7.28
CA ILE A 31 27.09 7.89 -6.79
C ILE A 31 27.41 8.57 -5.45
N LEU A 32 27.11 9.86 -5.32
CA LEU A 32 27.29 10.60 -4.07
C LEU A 32 26.46 9.99 -2.92
N PHE A 33 25.18 9.67 -3.16
CA PHE A 33 24.35 9.02 -2.14
C PHE A 33 24.85 7.63 -1.77
N ILE A 34 25.32 6.85 -2.74
CA ILE A 34 25.93 5.53 -2.48
C ILE A 34 27.20 5.69 -1.64
N ALA A 35 28.08 6.63 -2.01
CA ALA A 35 29.31 6.90 -1.27
C ALA A 35 29.02 7.38 0.16
N LEU A 36 28.06 8.28 0.34
CA LEU A 36 27.62 8.75 1.65
C LEU A 36 27.07 7.59 2.50
N GLY A 37 26.24 6.73 1.89
CA GLY A 37 25.72 5.52 2.53
C GLY A 37 26.84 4.57 2.97
N MET A 38 27.84 4.35 2.11
CA MET A 38 29.02 3.53 2.43
C MET A 38 29.86 4.13 3.55
N LEU A 39 30.04 5.45 3.59
CA LEU A 39 30.78 6.14 4.67
C LEU A 39 30.07 6.02 6.02
N LEU A 40 28.76 6.25 6.02
CA LEU A 40 27.93 6.07 7.21
C LEU A 40 27.93 4.60 7.69
N ALA A 41 27.84 3.66 6.75
CA ALA A 41 27.95 2.23 7.05
C ALA A 41 29.32 1.88 7.60
N ALA A 42 30.42 2.31 6.98
CA ALA A 42 31.77 2.03 7.45
C ALA A 42 32.02 2.55 8.88
N GLY A 43 31.49 3.74 9.21
CA GLY A 43 31.63 4.31 10.56
C GLY A 43 30.75 3.62 11.62
N SER A 44 29.56 3.17 11.24
CA SER A 44 28.58 2.59 12.18
C SER A 44 28.62 1.06 12.27
N TYR A 45 29.14 0.38 11.24
CA TYR A 45 29.14 -1.08 11.12
C TYR A 45 29.86 -1.80 12.26
N PRO A 46 31.06 -1.37 12.71
CA PRO A 46 31.74 -2.05 13.81
C PRO A 46 30.94 -1.99 15.12
N ALA A 47 30.38 -0.82 15.43
CA ALA A 47 29.56 -0.61 16.64
C ALA A 47 28.23 -1.36 16.56
N ALA A 48 27.58 -1.33 15.39
CA ALA A 48 26.33 -2.07 15.16
C ALA A 48 26.55 -3.59 15.21
N TYR A 49 27.65 -4.09 14.63
CA TYR A 49 28.02 -5.50 14.65
C TYR A 49 28.32 -5.99 16.07
N SER A 50 29.08 -5.22 16.87
CA SER A 50 29.32 -5.56 18.29
C SER A 50 28.01 -5.63 19.07
N ARG A 51 27.15 -4.61 18.94
CA ARG A 51 25.84 -4.57 19.62
C ARG A 51 24.88 -5.68 19.19
N ALA A 52 24.95 -6.12 17.92
CA ALA A 52 24.14 -7.22 17.41
C ALA A 52 24.64 -8.59 17.93
N GLN A 53 25.94 -8.75 18.14
CA GLN A 53 26.56 -9.96 18.69
C GLN A 53 26.48 -10.03 20.23
N GLU A 54 26.42 -8.89 20.91
CA GLU A 54 26.25 -8.77 22.37
C GLU A 54 24.82 -9.08 22.85
N GLY A 55 24.10 -9.95 22.15
CA GLY A 55 22.76 -10.37 22.49
C GLY A 55 22.60 -10.71 23.99
N ARG A 56 21.99 -9.76 24.71
CA ARG A 56 21.29 -9.95 26.00
C ARG A 56 22.17 -10.17 27.23
N ARG A 57 22.88 -9.13 27.69
CA ARG A 57 23.32 -9.01 29.10
C ARG A 57 22.49 -8.07 29.96
N GLU A 58 21.79 -7.11 29.36
CA GLU A 58 20.91 -6.22 30.12
C GLU A 58 19.47 -6.68 30.00
N GLY A 59 18.89 -7.02 31.16
CA GLY A 59 17.54 -7.52 31.29
C GLY A 59 16.49 -6.60 30.65
N VAL A 60 15.37 -7.22 30.32
CA VAL A 60 14.18 -6.69 29.61
C VAL A 60 13.48 -5.52 30.36
N ALA A 61 14.11 -4.85 31.32
CA ALA A 61 13.46 -3.90 32.22
C ALA A 61 13.98 -2.44 32.19
N GLY A 62 14.96 -2.08 31.34
CA GLY A 62 15.66 -0.79 31.50
C GLY A 62 15.70 0.18 30.33
N SER A 63 15.50 -0.27 29.08
CA SER A 63 15.73 0.58 27.89
C SER A 63 14.45 0.88 27.11
N GLU A 64 13.32 1.01 27.80
CA GLU A 64 12.21 1.81 27.28
C GLU A 64 12.64 3.28 27.29
N GLY A 65 13.54 3.65 26.38
CA GLY A 65 13.83 5.03 26.07
C GLY A 65 12.56 5.75 25.61
N ARG A 66 12.69 7.04 25.26
CA ARG A 66 11.55 7.90 24.84
C ARG A 66 10.61 7.23 23.82
N LEU A 67 11.14 6.35 22.96
CA LEU A 67 10.37 5.53 22.02
C LEU A 67 9.42 4.55 22.72
N GLY A 68 9.85 3.77 23.72
CA GLY A 68 8.99 2.84 24.46
C GLY A 68 7.81 3.56 25.12
N THR A 69 8.08 4.69 25.80
CA THR A 69 7.04 5.51 26.43
C THR A 69 6.08 6.16 25.43
N LEU A 70 6.56 6.57 24.25
CA LEU A 70 5.71 7.10 23.18
C LEU A 70 4.82 6.00 22.57
N LEU A 71 5.39 4.81 22.35
CA LEU A 71 4.66 3.65 21.84
C LEU A 71 3.59 3.23 22.84
N GLU A 72 3.92 3.14 24.13
CA GLU A 72 2.93 2.86 25.18
C GLU A 72 1.80 3.87 25.22
N ARG A 73 2.09 5.18 25.06
CA ARG A 73 1.06 6.23 24.98
C ARG A 73 0.15 6.03 23.77
N LEU A 74 0.68 5.61 22.62
CA LEU A 74 -0.12 5.30 21.43
C LEU A 74 -1.03 4.08 21.66
N VAL A 75 -0.65 3.11 22.51
CA VAL A 75 -1.47 1.93 22.81
C VAL A 75 -2.38 2.08 24.04
N LYS A 76 -2.38 3.23 24.72
CA LYS A 76 -3.24 3.45 25.91
C LYS A 76 -4.74 3.39 25.60
N GLY A 77 -5.15 3.64 24.35
CA GLY A 77 -6.55 3.62 23.92
C GLY A 77 -7.13 2.24 23.61
N THR A 78 -6.32 1.17 23.64
CA THR A 78 -6.73 -0.17 23.16
C THR A 78 -7.11 -1.09 24.33
N PRO A 79 -8.22 -1.87 24.24
CA PRO A 79 -8.64 -2.80 25.31
C PRO A 79 -7.57 -3.85 25.67
N GLY A 80 -7.50 -4.21 26.95
CA GLY A 80 -6.33 -4.83 27.62
C GLY A 80 -5.67 -6.04 26.95
N ALA A 81 -6.44 -6.99 26.39
CA ALA A 81 -5.85 -8.15 25.70
C ALA A 81 -5.21 -7.77 24.36
N ASN A 82 -5.85 -6.86 23.60
CA ASN A 82 -5.34 -6.40 22.30
C ASN A 82 -4.16 -5.43 22.45
N ARG A 83 -4.07 -4.71 23.57
CA ARG A 83 -2.98 -3.77 23.85
C ARG A 83 -1.61 -4.46 23.85
N LEU A 84 -1.52 -5.66 24.41
CA LEU A 84 -0.24 -6.37 24.51
C LEU A 84 0.25 -6.85 23.13
N PHE A 85 -0.67 -7.38 22.31
CA PHE A 85 -0.38 -7.73 20.92
C PHE A 85 0.00 -6.50 20.10
N PHE A 86 -0.76 -5.40 20.25
CA PHE A 86 -0.50 -4.17 19.51
C PHE A 86 0.85 -3.55 19.87
N TYR A 87 1.19 -3.49 21.16
CA TYR A 87 2.49 -3.00 21.62
C TYR A 87 3.64 -3.85 21.09
N LYS A 88 3.50 -5.18 21.15
CA LYS A 88 4.50 -6.12 20.61
C LYS A 88 4.73 -5.87 19.12
N ASP A 89 3.68 -5.87 18.32
CA ASP A 89 3.80 -5.77 16.86
C ASP A 89 4.31 -4.39 16.42
N LEU A 90 3.95 -3.32 17.15
CA LEU A 90 4.48 -1.97 16.90
C LEU A 90 5.98 -1.87 17.26
N LEU A 91 6.40 -2.51 18.35
CA LEU A 91 7.81 -2.62 18.71
C LEU A 91 8.61 -3.43 17.69
N VAL A 92 8.08 -4.58 17.25
CA VAL A 92 8.71 -5.41 16.21
C VAL A 92 8.86 -4.60 14.93
N PHE A 93 7.82 -3.86 14.54
CA PHE A 93 7.88 -2.98 13.39
C PHE A 93 8.99 -1.94 13.54
N VAL A 94 9.00 -1.13 14.60
CA VAL A 94 10.05 -0.10 14.86
C VAL A 94 11.45 -0.68 14.92
N ARG A 95 11.60 -1.91 15.45
CA ARG A 95 12.91 -2.57 15.58
C ARG A 95 13.38 -3.26 14.31
N ASP A 96 12.49 -3.57 13.37
CA ASP A 96 12.85 -4.22 12.10
C ASP A 96 13.04 -3.17 10.99
N PRO A 97 14.30 -2.80 10.65
CA PRO A 97 14.57 -1.83 9.60
C PRO A 97 14.14 -2.32 8.21
N ALA A 98 13.96 -3.63 7.97
CA ALA A 98 13.49 -4.13 6.69
C ALA A 98 12.05 -3.68 6.40
N LEU A 99 11.19 -3.64 7.44
CA LEU A 99 9.79 -3.26 7.31
C LEU A 99 9.63 -1.75 7.02
N TRP A 100 10.33 -0.87 7.74
CA TRP A 100 10.21 0.57 7.50
C TRP A 100 10.97 1.06 6.27
N SER A 101 12.12 0.46 5.94
CA SER A 101 12.84 0.81 4.69
C SER A 101 12.01 0.48 3.46
N GLN A 102 11.28 -0.64 3.48
CA GLN A 102 10.36 -1.01 2.41
C GLN A 102 9.19 -0.03 2.28
N LEU A 103 8.66 0.47 3.40
CA LEU A 103 7.64 1.51 3.39
C LEU A 103 8.19 2.82 2.79
N LEU A 104 9.42 3.19 3.14
CA LEU A 104 10.11 4.39 2.60
C LEU A 104 10.32 4.28 1.08
N VAL A 105 10.76 3.12 0.57
CA VAL A 105 10.89 2.87 -0.88
C VAL A 105 9.55 3.04 -1.59
N LEU A 106 8.46 2.54 -1.00
CA LEU A 106 7.12 2.68 -1.57
C LEU A 106 6.67 4.15 -1.58
N VAL A 107 6.92 4.91 -0.51
CA VAL A 107 6.73 6.38 -0.46
C VAL A 107 7.52 7.08 -1.56
N GLY A 108 8.78 6.68 -1.80
CA GLY A 108 9.59 7.19 -2.91
C GLY A 108 8.95 6.91 -4.28
N MET A 109 8.46 5.69 -4.49
CA MET A 109 7.71 5.33 -5.70
C MET A 109 6.47 6.21 -5.91
N ILE A 110 5.78 6.63 -4.84
CA ILE A 110 4.61 7.52 -4.94
C ILE A 110 5.02 8.90 -5.44
N LEU A 111 6.07 9.46 -4.86
CA LEU A 111 6.56 10.78 -5.27
C LEU A 111 6.99 10.75 -6.75
N VAL A 112 7.71 9.71 -7.15
CA VAL A 112 8.16 9.54 -8.54
C VAL A 112 6.98 9.31 -9.49
N THR A 113 6.02 8.46 -9.14
CA THR A 113 4.85 8.19 -9.99
C THR A 113 3.94 9.41 -10.10
N GLY A 114 3.62 10.06 -8.98
CA GLY A 114 2.84 11.30 -8.95
C GLY A 114 3.50 12.40 -9.76
N TRP A 115 4.80 12.66 -9.54
CA TRP A 115 5.56 13.64 -10.32
C TRP A 115 5.62 13.24 -11.80
N GLY A 116 5.81 11.96 -12.09
CA GLY A 116 5.81 11.42 -13.45
C GLY A 116 4.50 11.71 -14.18
N PHE A 117 3.36 11.47 -13.53
CA PHE A 117 2.04 11.78 -14.09
C PHE A 117 1.82 13.28 -14.28
N ARG A 118 2.21 14.11 -13.30
CA ARG A 118 2.14 15.56 -13.43
C ARG A 118 3.00 16.07 -14.59
N ALA A 119 4.25 15.62 -14.68
CA ALA A 119 5.16 15.98 -15.75
C ALA A 119 4.65 15.50 -17.11
N ALA A 120 4.04 14.31 -17.18
CA ALA A 120 3.40 13.81 -18.39
C ALA A 120 2.19 14.67 -18.78
N ALA A 121 1.35 15.04 -17.82
CA ALA A 121 0.16 15.87 -18.03
C ALA A 121 0.51 17.29 -18.50
N GLU A 122 1.55 17.90 -17.91
CA GLU A 122 2.08 19.21 -18.31
C GLU A 122 2.71 19.17 -19.71
N ARG A 123 3.49 18.14 -20.05
CA ARG A 123 4.20 18.04 -21.35
C ARG A 123 3.27 17.86 -22.55
N SER A 124 2.12 17.25 -22.34
CA SER A 124 1.22 16.82 -23.41
C SER A 124 0.01 17.74 -23.56
N ASN A 125 -0.03 18.87 -22.83
CA ASN A 125 -1.24 19.67 -22.62
C ASN A 125 -2.44 18.79 -22.22
N LEU A 126 -2.22 17.58 -21.69
CA LEU A 126 -3.30 16.67 -21.34
C LEU A 126 -4.13 17.21 -20.19
N THR A 127 -3.60 18.10 -19.36
CA THR A 127 -4.38 18.78 -18.30
C THR A 127 -5.35 19.80 -18.90
N GLU A 128 -4.89 20.61 -19.86
CA GLU A 128 -5.72 21.55 -20.63
C GLU A 128 -6.73 20.77 -21.50
N LEU A 129 -6.26 19.78 -22.24
CA LEU A 129 -7.08 18.90 -23.07
C LEU A 129 -8.05 18.07 -22.24
N ALA A 130 -7.71 17.64 -21.02
CA ALA A 130 -8.65 16.98 -20.11
C ALA A 130 -9.73 17.93 -19.60
N ARG A 131 -9.42 19.22 -19.50
CA ARG A 131 -10.41 20.26 -19.20
C ARG A 131 -11.43 20.42 -20.34
N TYR A 132 -11.00 20.24 -21.59
CA TYR A 132 -11.85 20.38 -22.78
C TYR A 132 -12.45 19.06 -23.30
N LEU A 133 -11.78 17.92 -23.07
CA LEU A 133 -12.22 16.58 -23.43
C LEU A 133 -12.54 15.78 -22.16
N PRO A 134 -13.83 15.52 -21.88
CA PRO A 134 -14.26 14.82 -20.67
C PRO A 134 -13.70 13.38 -20.56
N TYR A 135 -13.27 12.79 -21.68
CA TYR A 135 -12.66 11.45 -21.69
C TYR A 135 -11.21 11.44 -21.18
N ALA A 136 -10.43 12.48 -21.49
CA ALA A 136 -9.03 12.56 -21.07
C ALA A 136 -8.92 12.74 -19.56
N GLN A 137 -9.83 13.49 -18.93
CA GLN A 137 -9.89 13.64 -17.48
C GLN A 137 -10.19 12.31 -16.76
N ALA A 138 -11.18 11.54 -17.25
CA ALA A 138 -11.54 10.25 -16.68
C ALA A 138 -10.40 9.22 -16.80
N VAL A 139 -9.67 9.24 -17.92
CA VAL A 139 -8.51 8.36 -18.14
C VAL A 139 -7.35 8.74 -17.20
N LEU A 140 -6.99 10.02 -17.10
CA LEU A 140 -5.94 10.48 -16.18
C LEU A 140 -6.29 10.17 -14.73
N TYR A 141 -7.54 10.41 -14.34
CA TYR A 141 -8.06 10.04 -13.03
C TYR A 141 -7.93 8.54 -12.77
N SER A 142 -8.44 7.71 -13.67
CA SER A 142 -8.38 6.25 -13.53
C SER A 142 -6.95 5.75 -13.44
N LEU A 143 -6.03 6.28 -14.25
CA LEU A 143 -4.65 5.82 -14.31
C LEU A 143 -3.87 6.21 -13.05
N GLY A 144 -4.06 7.45 -12.57
CA GLY A 144 -3.43 7.94 -11.34
C GLY A 144 -3.88 7.14 -10.11
N ILE A 145 -5.19 6.98 -9.93
CA ILE A 145 -5.74 6.20 -8.81
C ILE A 145 -5.39 4.72 -8.92
N TRP A 146 -5.26 4.19 -10.14
CA TRP A 146 -4.91 2.77 -10.35
C TRP A 146 -3.48 2.51 -9.88
N ALA A 147 -2.55 3.41 -10.20
CA ALA A 147 -1.18 3.34 -9.68
C ALA A 147 -1.15 3.37 -8.14
N GLY A 148 -1.92 4.27 -7.51
CA GLY A 148 -1.99 4.38 -6.05
C GLY A 148 -2.60 3.15 -5.37
N THR A 149 -3.68 2.60 -5.93
CA THR A 149 -4.36 1.40 -5.40
C THR A 149 -3.51 0.15 -5.56
N LEU A 150 -2.80 -0.02 -6.69
CA LEU A 150 -1.83 -1.10 -6.88
C LEU A 150 -0.69 -1.03 -5.88
N LEU A 151 -0.18 0.17 -5.62
CA LEU A 151 0.89 0.33 -4.64
C LEU A 151 0.42 -0.01 -3.23
N THR A 152 -0.80 0.39 -2.88
CA THR A 152 -1.43 0.03 -1.61
C THR A 152 -1.57 -1.49 -1.48
N SER A 153 -1.98 -2.19 -2.54
CA SER A 153 -2.03 -3.66 -2.58
C SER A 153 -0.64 -4.30 -2.43
N ALA A 154 0.40 -3.70 -3.03
CA ALA A 154 1.78 -4.15 -2.87
C ALA A 154 2.32 -3.95 -1.44
N ILE A 155 1.94 -2.85 -0.76
CA ILE A 155 2.23 -2.64 0.66
C ILE A 155 1.53 -3.72 1.49
N ALA A 156 0.25 -3.96 1.25
CA ALA A 156 -0.52 -4.99 1.95
C ALA A 156 0.08 -6.38 1.75
N ALA A 157 0.60 -6.69 0.56
CA ALA A 157 1.32 -7.94 0.31
C ALA A 157 2.47 -8.12 1.30
N ARG A 158 3.29 -7.08 1.50
CA ARG A 158 4.51 -7.18 2.30
C ARG A 158 4.30 -7.04 3.78
N MET A 159 3.36 -6.18 4.18
CA MET A 159 3.16 -5.83 5.57
C MET A 159 2.05 -6.62 6.23
N VAL A 160 1.00 -6.99 5.50
CA VAL A 160 -0.23 -7.57 6.06
C VAL A 160 -0.29 -9.07 5.84
N TYR A 161 -0.05 -9.55 4.62
CA TYR A 161 -0.12 -10.98 4.30
C TYR A 161 0.82 -11.87 5.14
N PRO A 162 2.13 -11.56 5.32
CA PRO A 162 3.02 -12.47 6.03
C PRO A 162 2.81 -12.43 7.54
N GLN A 163 2.02 -11.51 8.10
CA GLN A 163 1.95 -11.32 9.56
C GLN A 163 1.52 -12.55 10.33
N VAL A 164 0.62 -13.37 9.78
CA VAL A 164 0.19 -14.60 10.44
C VAL A 164 1.32 -15.64 10.39
N SER A 165 1.98 -15.77 9.24
CA SER A 165 3.14 -16.65 9.06
C SER A 165 4.37 -16.23 9.88
N LEU A 166 4.57 -14.92 10.08
CA LEU A 166 5.68 -14.35 10.87
C LEU A 166 5.61 -14.68 12.37
N GLU A 167 4.50 -15.23 12.85
CA GLU A 167 4.48 -15.78 14.22
C GLU A 167 5.31 -17.06 14.35
N GLY A 168 5.56 -17.75 13.22
CA GLY A 168 6.49 -18.87 13.10
C GLY A 168 6.31 -19.90 14.21
N GLU A 169 7.43 -20.29 14.82
CA GLU A 169 7.43 -21.28 15.90
C GLU A 169 6.70 -20.79 17.16
N GLY A 170 6.59 -19.48 17.37
CA GLY A 170 5.88 -18.88 18.50
C GLY A 170 4.36 -19.07 18.48
N PHE A 171 3.81 -19.57 17.37
CA PHE A 171 2.38 -19.84 17.21
C PHE A 171 1.83 -20.83 18.26
N TRP A 172 2.67 -21.73 18.79
CA TRP A 172 2.25 -22.64 19.86
C TRP A 172 1.76 -21.91 21.12
N LEU A 173 2.33 -20.73 21.43
CA LEU A 173 1.95 -19.93 22.59
C LEU A 173 0.58 -19.28 22.41
N VAL A 174 0.21 -18.95 21.17
CA VAL A 174 -1.13 -18.46 20.83
C VAL A 174 -2.15 -19.59 20.95
N ARG A 175 -1.78 -20.81 20.54
CA ARG A 175 -2.65 -22.00 20.67
C ARG A 175 -2.95 -22.38 22.12
N THR A 176 -2.01 -22.18 23.03
CA THR A 176 -2.20 -22.46 24.47
C THR A 176 -2.85 -21.31 25.23
N SER A 177 -3.00 -20.14 24.60
CA SER A 177 -3.66 -18.99 25.22
C SER A 177 -5.18 -19.19 25.31
N PRO A 178 -5.86 -18.64 26.33
CA PRO A 178 -7.32 -18.74 26.49
C PRO A 178 -8.10 -17.84 25.51
N ILE A 179 -7.51 -17.49 24.36
CA ILE A 179 -8.06 -16.56 23.38
C ILE A 179 -8.57 -17.34 22.18
N THR A 180 -9.81 -17.08 21.76
CA THR A 180 -10.35 -17.69 20.54
C THR A 180 -9.62 -17.20 19.30
N MET A 181 -9.45 -18.08 18.31
CA MET A 181 -8.72 -17.77 17.09
C MET A 181 -9.35 -16.62 16.29
N GLN A 182 -10.68 -16.49 16.39
CA GLN A 182 -11.42 -15.37 15.83
C GLN A 182 -11.04 -14.03 16.48
N THR A 183 -10.83 -14.00 17.80
CA THR A 183 -10.43 -12.79 18.54
C THR A 183 -9.00 -12.39 18.19
N TYR A 184 -8.11 -13.39 18.11
CA TYR A 184 -6.74 -13.22 17.66
C TYR A 184 -6.67 -12.60 16.24
N LEU A 185 -7.41 -13.16 15.27
CA LEU A 185 -7.41 -12.64 13.90
C LEU A 185 -8.00 -11.23 13.82
N ARG A 186 -9.06 -10.95 14.57
CA ARG A 186 -9.67 -9.61 14.65
C ARG A 186 -8.72 -8.58 15.24
N ALA A 187 -7.96 -8.94 16.27
CA ALA A 187 -6.97 -8.05 16.87
C ALA A 187 -5.89 -7.65 15.85
N LYS A 188 -5.36 -8.65 15.11
CA LYS A 188 -4.37 -8.42 14.05
C LYS A 188 -4.95 -7.63 12.87
N LEU A 189 -6.21 -7.87 12.51
CA LEU A 189 -6.91 -7.10 11.48
C LEU A 189 -7.04 -5.63 11.88
N VAL A 190 -7.55 -5.32 13.07
CA VAL A 190 -7.71 -3.93 13.54
C VAL A 190 -6.37 -3.21 13.57
N GLN A 191 -5.32 -3.91 13.99
CA GLN A 191 -3.96 -3.36 14.04
C GLN A 191 -3.42 -2.99 12.66
N THR A 192 -3.64 -3.82 11.66
CA THR A 192 -3.14 -3.59 10.30
C THR A 192 -4.04 -2.70 9.46
N MET A 193 -5.33 -2.73 9.74
CA MET A 193 -6.33 -1.98 9.01
C MET A 193 -6.07 -0.48 9.12
N LEU A 194 -5.85 0.04 10.33
CA LEU A 194 -5.69 1.48 10.52
C LEU A 194 -4.48 2.06 9.76
N PRO A 195 -3.25 1.51 9.88
CA PRO A 195 -2.11 1.98 9.09
C PRO A 195 -2.33 1.81 7.59
N THR A 196 -2.89 0.69 7.14
CA THR A 196 -3.05 0.42 5.70
C THR A 196 -4.09 1.34 5.07
N VAL A 197 -5.20 1.61 5.75
CA VAL A 197 -6.26 2.52 5.28
C VAL A 197 -5.77 3.96 5.28
N VAL A 198 -5.07 4.39 6.33
CA VAL A 198 -4.45 5.74 6.37
C VAL A 198 -3.45 5.91 5.24
N LEU A 199 -2.63 4.89 4.98
CA LEU A 199 -1.71 4.91 3.83
C LEU A 199 -2.50 5.02 2.53
N GLY A 200 -3.43 4.11 2.23
CA GLY A 200 -4.19 4.13 0.97
C GLY A 200 -4.96 5.43 0.73
N ALA A 201 -5.57 5.99 1.77
CA ALA A 201 -6.23 7.30 1.73
C ALA A 201 -5.22 8.43 1.47
N GLY A 202 -4.09 8.44 2.19
CA GLY A 202 -3.02 9.41 2.00
C GLY A 202 -2.38 9.35 0.61
N LEU A 203 -2.26 8.15 0.03
CA LEU A 203 -1.76 7.96 -1.33
C LEU A 203 -2.71 8.56 -2.35
N ALA A 204 -4.00 8.25 -2.24
CA ALA A 204 -5.01 8.81 -3.11
C ALA A 204 -5.10 10.34 -2.98
N ALA A 205 -4.95 10.89 -1.76
CA ALA A 205 -4.90 12.32 -1.53
C ALA A 205 -3.66 12.97 -2.18
N GLY A 206 -2.47 12.37 -2.03
CA GLY A 206 -1.23 12.85 -2.63
C GLY A 206 -1.28 12.85 -4.16
N ILE A 207 -1.85 11.79 -4.76
CA ILE A 207 -2.08 11.71 -6.20
C ILE A 207 -3.07 12.78 -6.65
N SER A 208 -4.19 12.94 -5.94
CA SER A 208 -5.20 13.96 -6.25
C SER A 208 -4.65 15.38 -6.18
N TYR A 209 -3.81 15.66 -5.19
CA TYR A 209 -3.09 16.93 -5.06
C TYR A 209 -2.13 17.15 -6.21
N THR A 210 -1.37 16.12 -6.58
CA THR A 210 -0.35 16.22 -7.64
C THR A 210 -0.97 16.43 -9.03
N LEU A 211 -2.15 15.86 -9.28
CA LEU A 211 -2.91 16.04 -10.52
C LEU A 211 -3.90 17.22 -10.50
N ASN A 212 -3.95 18.01 -9.42
CA ASN A 212 -4.86 19.15 -9.25
C ASN A 212 -6.34 18.79 -9.52
N PHE A 213 -6.82 17.70 -8.93
CA PHE A 213 -8.24 17.34 -9.03
C PHE A 213 -9.12 18.29 -8.21
N ASP A 214 -10.34 18.53 -8.71
CA ASP A 214 -11.38 19.23 -7.96
C ASP A 214 -11.73 18.48 -6.66
N TYR A 215 -12.23 19.20 -5.66
CA TYR A 215 -12.49 18.66 -4.31
C TYR A 215 -13.45 17.45 -4.33
N GLY A 216 -14.44 17.44 -5.23
CA GLY A 216 -15.35 16.29 -5.40
C GLY A 216 -14.64 15.04 -5.93
N LEU A 217 -13.75 15.20 -6.91
CA LEU A 217 -12.95 14.11 -7.48
C LEU A 217 -11.88 13.63 -6.50
N ALA A 218 -11.25 14.54 -5.76
CA ALA A 218 -10.29 14.21 -4.72
C ALA A 218 -10.95 13.41 -3.57
N GLY A 219 -12.16 13.80 -3.13
CA GLY A 219 -12.92 13.02 -2.15
C GLY A 219 -13.26 11.61 -2.64
N LEU A 220 -13.61 11.48 -3.92
CA LEU A 220 -13.89 10.18 -4.53
C LEU A 220 -12.64 9.30 -4.64
N ALA A 221 -11.52 9.88 -5.04
CA ALA A 221 -10.22 9.21 -5.04
C ALA A 221 -9.85 8.67 -3.66
N VAL A 222 -9.98 9.51 -2.62
CA VAL A 222 -9.65 9.15 -1.24
C VAL A 222 -10.54 8.02 -0.73
N THR A 223 -11.84 8.08 -0.99
CA THR A 223 -12.78 7.01 -0.60
C THR A 223 -12.50 5.69 -1.32
N VAL A 224 -12.21 5.72 -2.62
CA VAL A 224 -11.82 4.53 -3.39
C VAL A 224 -10.48 3.96 -2.90
N GLY A 225 -9.50 4.82 -2.65
CA GLY A 225 -8.20 4.42 -2.09
C GLY A 225 -8.33 3.77 -0.72
N ALA A 226 -9.14 4.36 0.17
CA ALA A 226 -9.42 3.82 1.50
C ALA A 226 -10.15 2.48 1.44
N LEU A 227 -11.15 2.34 0.55
CA LEU A 227 -11.88 1.09 0.36
C LEU A 227 -10.98 -0.01 -0.21
N ASN A 228 -10.13 0.31 -1.20
CA ASN A 228 -9.14 -0.62 -1.72
C ASN A 228 -8.17 -1.08 -0.63
N ALA A 229 -7.66 -0.16 0.18
CA ALA A 229 -6.79 -0.47 1.30
C ALA A 229 -7.46 -1.40 2.31
N PHE A 230 -8.74 -1.14 2.63
CA PHE A 230 -9.53 -1.97 3.53
C PHE A 230 -9.70 -3.39 3.00
N VAL A 231 -10.10 -3.54 1.74
CA VAL A 231 -10.30 -4.85 1.10
C VAL A 231 -8.97 -5.59 0.99
N ALA A 232 -7.88 -4.92 0.57
CA ALA A 232 -6.54 -5.51 0.51
C ALA A 232 -6.06 -5.98 1.89
N CYS A 233 -6.34 -5.21 2.95
CA CYS A 233 -6.01 -5.62 4.32
C CYS A 233 -6.77 -6.88 4.75
N CYS A 234 -8.08 -6.92 4.52
CA CYS A 234 -8.91 -8.09 4.84
C CYS A 234 -8.50 -9.34 4.04
N LEU A 235 -8.18 -9.17 2.75
CA LEU A 235 -7.65 -10.24 1.91
C LEU A 235 -6.28 -10.72 2.43
N GLY A 236 -5.41 -9.80 2.84
CA GLY A 236 -4.07 -10.12 3.35
C GLY A 236 -4.14 -10.96 4.62
N VAL A 237 -4.92 -10.51 5.60
CA VAL A 237 -5.11 -11.23 6.86
C VAL A 237 -5.87 -12.53 6.64
N GLY A 238 -6.93 -12.53 5.83
CA GLY A 238 -7.76 -13.72 5.58
C GLY A 238 -7.01 -14.81 4.81
N ILE A 239 -6.35 -14.46 3.71
CA ILE A 239 -5.57 -15.41 2.90
C ILE A 239 -4.32 -15.87 3.66
N GLY A 240 -3.61 -14.95 4.32
CA GLY A 240 -2.45 -15.29 5.17
C GLY A 240 -2.81 -16.24 6.32
N ALA A 241 -4.01 -16.12 6.88
CA ALA A 241 -4.54 -17.06 7.86
C ALA A 241 -5.00 -18.40 7.27
N SER A 242 -5.48 -18.41 6.03
CA SER A 242 -5.97 -19.64 5.38
C SER A 242 -4.84 -20.58 4.94
N LEU A 243 -3.68 -20.01 4.59
CA LEU A 243 -2.50 -20.71 4.10
C LEU A 243 -1.26 -20.28 4.90
N PRO A 244 -1.23 -20.53 6.23
CA PRO A 244 -0.10 -20.11 7.04
C PRO A 244 1.09 -21.04 6.80
N GLU A 245 2.25 -20.44 6.57
CA GLU A 245 3.51 -21.16 6.40
C GLU A 245 4.47 -20.75 7.51
N PHE A 246 4.40 -21.48 8.63
CA PHE A 246 5.16 -21.17 9.85
C PHE A 246 6.64 -21.56 9.78
N ASN A 247 6.99 -22.48 8.87
CA ASN A 247 8.34 -22.97 8.69
C ASN A 247 9.00 -22.29 7.47
N TYR A 248 9.27 -20.99 7.60
CA TYR A 248 9.90 -20.20 6.54
C TYR A 248 11.38 -19.96 6.84
N VAL A 249 12.26 -20.29 5.88
CA VAL A 249 13.70 -19.98 5.97
C VAL A 249 13.98 -18.54 5.53
N ASN A 250 13.17 -18.01 4.62
CA ASN A 250 13.27 -16.65 4.08
C ASN A 250 11.88 -16.06 3.90
N ILE A 251 11.67 -14.82 4.35
CA ILE A 251 10.42 -14.07 4.16
C ILE A 251 10.09 -13.94 2.66
N SER A 252 11.11 -13.85 1.81
CA SER A 252 10.95 -13.79 0.34
C SER A 252 10.24 -15.01 -0.26
N ARG A 253 10.35 -16.20 0.35
CA ARG A 253 9.64 -17.41 -0.13
C ARG A 253 8.14 -17.37 0.15
N LEU A 254 7.71 -16.68 1.21
CA LEU A 254 6.28 -16.54 1.54
C LEU A 254 5.48 -15.88 0.41
N PHE A 255 6.11 -14.98 -0.35
CA PHE A 255 5.49 -14.31 -1.50
C PHE A 255 5.38 -15.19 -2.75
N GLN A 256 6.31 -16.13 -2.90
CA GLN A 256 6.36 -17.04 -4.05
C GLN A 256 5.50 -18.29 -3.82
N GLY A 257 5.06 -18.52 -2.58
CA GLY A 257 4.12 -19.57 -2.24
C GLY A 257 2.72 -19.35 -2.83
N PRO A 258 1.89 -20.41 -2.86
CA PRO A 258 0.55 -20.36 -3.44
C PRO A 258 -0.36 -19.31 -2.78
N GLY A 259 -0.26 -19.12 -1.46
CA GLY A 259 -1.02 -18.09 -0.75
C GLY A 259 -0.65 -16.67 -1.17
N GLY A 260 0.64 -16.41 -1.42
CA GLY A 260 1.14 -15.10 -1.86
C GLY A 260 0.66 -14.77 -3.25
N ILE A 261 0.73 -15.74 -4.17
CA ILE A 261 0.25 -15.58 -5.56
C ILE A 261 -1.27 -15.32 -5.59
N LEU A 262 -2.05 -16.07 -4.79
CA LEU A 262 -3.49 -15.87 -4.68
C LEU A 262 -3.81 -14.48 -4.12
N PHE A 263 -3.14 -14.07 -3.05
CA PHE A 263 -3.33 -12.74 -2.48
C PHE A 263 -3.02 -11.61 -3.49
N ILE A 264 -1.89 -11.69 -4.18
CA ILE A 264 -1.47 -10.69 -5.17
C ILE A 264 -2.50 -10.63 -6.31
N SER A 265 -2.92 -11.79 -6.82
CA SER A 265 -3.88 -11.87 -7.94
C SER A 265 -5.23 -11.26 -7.57
N LEU A 266 -5.80 -11.62 -6.41
CA LEU A 266 -7.08 -11.07 -5.97
C LEU A 266 -7.00 -9.59 -5.62
N SER A 267 -5.94 -9.15 -4.94
CA SER A 267 -5.79 -7.75 -4.54
C SER A 267 -5.51 -6.82 -5.72
N MET A 268 -4.73 -7.25 -6.72
CA MET A 268 -4.54 -6.49 -7.96
C MET A 268 -5.78 -6.51 -8.85
N GLY A 269 -6.48 -7.65 -8.92
CA GLY A 269 -7.76 -7.76 -9.62
C GLY A 269 -8.81 -6.81 -9.05
N PHE A 270 -8.92 -6.77 -7.72
CA PHE A 270 -9.82 -5.83 -7.03
C PHE A 270 -9.43 -4.36 -7.25
N ALA A 271 -8.16 -4.02 -7.09
CA ALA A 271 -7.65 -2.66 -7.32
C ALA A 271 -7.95 -2.17 -8.76
N THR A 272 -7.83 -3.06 -9.74
CA THR A 272 -8.16 -2.77 -11.14
C THR A 272 -9.66 -2.59 -11.32
N LEU A 273 -10.48 -3.49 -10.78
CA LEU A 273 -11.94 -3.42 -10.88
C LEU A 273 -12.50 -2.14 -10.26
N ILE A 274 -12.11 -1.82 -9.01
CA ILE A 274 -12.62 -0.64 -8.30
C ILE A 274 -12.18 0.66 -8.97
N THR A 275 -10.98 0.69 -9.56
CA THR A 275 -10.48 1.90 -10.21
C THR A 275 -11.08 2.09 -11.60
N MET A 276 -11.19 1.04 -12.41
CA MET A 276 -11.82 1.13 -13.73
C MET A 276 -13.28 1.60 -13.63
N THR A 277 -14.00 1.08 -12.64
CA THR A 277 -15.39 1.47 -12.39
C THR A 277 -15.50 2.89 -11.84
N SER A 278 -14.58 3.31 -10.95
CA SER A 278 -14.45 4.69 -10.49
C SER A 278 -14.14 5.67 -11.65
N GLY A 279 -13.23 5.32 -12.55
CA GLY A 279 -12.96 6.09 -13.77
C GLY A 279 -14.16 6.17 -14.71
N GLY A 280 -14.90 5.05 -14.84
CA GLY A 280 -16.17 5.02 -15.57
C GLY A 280 -17.22 5.95 -14.98
N TYR A 281 -17.32 6.03 -13.65
CA TYR A 281 -18.22 6.97 -12.97
C TYR A 281 -17.87 8.43 -13.29
N VAL A 282 -16.58 8.77 -13.24
CA VAL A 282 -16.11 10.11 -13.63
C VAL A 282 -16.46 10.41 -15.08
N ALA A 283 -16.28 9.44 -16.00
CA ALA A 283 -16.64 9.61 -17.41
C ALA A 283 -18.15 9.83 -17.63
N VAL A 284 -19.02 9.24 -16.82
CA VAL A 284 -20.47 9.42 -16.91
C VAL A 284 -20.89 10.80 -16.38
N ILE A 285 -20.32 11.25 -15.26
CA ILE A 285 -20.61 12.59 -14.71
C ILE A 285 -20.19 13.66 -15.71
N THR A 286 -18.98 13.56 -16.26
CA THR A 286 -18.46 14.57 -17.18
C THR A 286 -19.22 14.63 -18.51
N ARG A 287 -19.88 13.53 -18.91
CA ARG A 287 -20.73 13.48 -20.11
C ARG A 287 -22.17 13.98 -19.88
N GLY A 288 -22.64 14.04 -18.63
CA GLY A 288 -24.06 14.33 -18.33
C GLY A 288 -25.04 13.27 -18.89
N THR A 289 -24.56 12.09 -19.28
CA THR A 289 -25.35 11.06 -19.97
C THR A 289 -26.29 10.27 -19.05
N ALA A 290 -26.08 10.31 -17.74
CA ALA A 290 -26.91 9.61 -16.78
C ALA A 290 -26.99 10.37 -15.45
N ASP A 291 -28.04 10.10 -14.68
CA ASP A 291 -28.20 10.64 -13.34
C ASP A 291 -26.98 10.25 -12.49
N PRO A 292 -26.25 11.21 -11.89
CA PRO A 292 -25.03 10.93 -11.14
C PRO A 292 -25.28 9.99 -9.96
N LEU A 293 -26.46 10.06 -9.34
CA LEU A 293 -26.83 9.16 -8.24
C LEU A 293 -26.97 7.70 -8.71
N ARG A 294 -27.57 7.46 -9.87
CA ARG A 294 -27.73 6.11 -10.44
C ARG A 294 -26.40 5.56 -10.92
N ALA A 295 -25.60 6.39 -11.59
CA ALA A 295 -24.26 6.02 -12.02
C ALA A 295 -23.35 5.66 -10.83
N GLY A 296 -23.41 6.43 -9.74
CA GLY A 296 -22.64 6.17 -8.52
C GLY A 296 -23.06 4.86 -7.85
N PHE A 297 -24.37 4.59 -7.79
CA PHE A 297 -24.89 3.34 -7.24
C PHE A 297 -24.36 2.11 -8.00
N PHE A 298 -24.43 2.07 -9.32
CA PHE A 298 -23.98 0.89 -10.07
C PHE A 298 -22.46 0.80 -10.20
N LEU A 299 -21.76 1.92 -10.40
CA LEU A 299 -20.33 1.92 -10.70
C LEU A 299 -19.46 1.92 -9.45
N LEU A 300 -19.92 2.37 -8.28
CA LEU A 300 -19.10 2.35 -7.06
C LEU A 300 -19.60 1.35 -6.03
N LEU A 301 -20.92 1.20 -5.88
CA LEU A 301 -21.50 0.35 -4.85
C LEU A 301 -21.33 -1.14 -5.18
N LEU A 302 -21.53 -1.53 -6.44
CA LEU A 302 -21.38 -2.92 -6.89
C LEU A 302 -19.95 -3.46 -6.68
N PRO A 303 -18.88 -2.83 -7.22
CA PRO A 303 -17.51 -3.30 -6.95
C PRO A 303 -17.14 -3.16 -5.47
N GLY A 304 -17.63 -2.14 -4.76
CA GLY A 304 -17.44 -2.05 -3.31
C GLY A 304 -18.04 -3.24 -2.55
N VAL A 305 -19.26 -3.64 -2.88
CA VAL A 305 -19.92 -4.83 -2.30
C VAL A 305 -19.19 -6.10 -2.67
N ILE A 306 -18.75 -6.27 -3.92
CA ILE A 306 -17.91 -7.42 -4.32
C ILE A 306 -16.64 -7.49 -3.47
N GLY A 307 -15.97 -6.34 -3.28
CA GLY A 307 -14.77 -6.24 -2.45
C GLY A 307 -15.03 -6.61 -1.00
N LEU A 308 -16.10 -6.09 -0.41
CA LEU A 308 -16.50 -6.39 0.96
C LEU A 308 -16.91 -7.85 1.14
N LEU A 309 -17.62 -8.44 0.17
CA LEU A 309 -17.96 -9.86 0.18
C LEU A 309 -16.71 -10.74 0.05
N GLY A 310 -15.78 -10.39 -0.85
CA GLY A 310 -14.49 -11.07 -1.00
C GLY A 310 -13.65 -11.00 0.27
N ALA A 311 -13.59 -9.82 0.89
CA ALA A 311 -12.96 -9.59 2.19
C ALA A 311 -13.58 -10.44 3.31
N ALA A 312 -14.91 -10.44 3.42
CA ALA A 312 -15.63 -11.23 4.41
C ALA A 312 -15.44 -12.74 4.19
N LEU A 313 -15.44 -13.20 2.94
CA LEU A 313 -15.19 -14.59 2.58
C LEU A 313 -13.77 -15.01 2.96
N ALA A 314 -12.76 -14.20 2.59
CA ALA A 314 -11.36 -14.48 2.93
C ALA A 314 -11.15 -14.57 4.45
N LEU A 315 -11.74 -13.66 5.23
CA LEU A 315 -11.68 -13.71 6.69
C LEU A 315 -12.39 -14.95 7.26
N ARG A 316 -13.57 -15.31 6.75
CA ARG A 316 -14.29 -16.52 7.18
C ARG A 316 -13.52 -17.80 6.88
N ILE A 317 -12.90 -17.89 5.71
CA ILE A 317 -12.05 -19.02 5.32
C ILE A 317 -10.82 -19.09 6.23
N GLY A 318 -10.17 -17.94 6.47
CA GLY A 318 -9.01 -17.83 7.35
C GLY A 318 -9.31 -18.32 8.78
N VAL A 319 -10.41 -17.85 9.39
CA VAL A 319 -10.82 -18.27 10.74
C VAL A 319 -11.06 -19.78 10.80
N ARG A 320 -11.84 -20.34 9.87
CA ARG A 320 -12.15 -21.78 9.84
C ARG A 320 -10.89 -22.63 9.70
N ARG A 321 -9.95 -22.20 8.85
CA ARG A 321 -8.70 -22.94 8.66
C ARG A 321 -7.82 -22.92 9.90
N LEU A 322 -7.73 -21.79 10.59
CA LEU A 322 -6.97 -21.72 11.82
C LEU A 322 -7.62 -22.55 12.95
N GLU A 323 -8.96 -22.58 13.04
CA GLU A 323 -9.66 -23.44 14.00
C GLU A 323 -9.37 -24.93 13.77
N THR A 324 -9.21 -25.37 12.52
CA THR A 324 -8.81 -26.76 12.21
C THR A 324 -7.36 -27.08 12.59
N LEU A 325 -6.48 -26.08 12.73
CA LEU A 325 -5.08 -26.28 13.14
C LEU A 325 -4.89 -26.28 14.66
N VAL A 326 -5.90 -25.84 15.41
CA VAL A 326 -5.93 -25.83 16.87
C VAL A 326 -6.49 -27.13 17.43
N ARG A 327 -7.34 -27.84 16.67
CA ARG A 327 -7.84 -29.18 16.99
C ARG A 327 -6.81 -30.25 16.64
#